data_AF-A0A023G5Q9-F1
#
_entry.id   AF-A0A023G5Q9-F1
#
_cell.length_a   1.000
_cell.length_b   1.000
_cell.length_c   1.000
_cell.angle_alpha   90.00
_cell.angle_beta   90.00
_cell.angle_gamma   90.00
#
_symmetry.space_group_name_H-M   'P 1'
#
loop_
_entity.id
_entity.type
_entity.pdbx_description
1 polymer ?
#
loop_
_entity_poly.entity_id
_entity_poly.type
_entity_poly.pdbx_seq_one_letter_code
_entity_poly.pdbx_strand_id
1 'polypeptide(L)'
;MDLTDYDAMFSCPVCLEPKLGLVFGLCQHFVCCDCLYDPVEQDLLKPFLTCPMCKASNVFPEKRPDIPDSTRQLMGIIGVVKCNRKRCGEEMWTWDKEEHDKTCRGLPRRPQRVRDASPDNASSSQKADQLSRRLRSHASSKVN
;
A
#
# COMPACT_ATOMS: atom_id res chain seq x y z
N MET A 1 -10.91 -15.08 -22.04
CA MET A 1 -9.89 -15.44 -21.04
C MET A 1 -10.65 -16.09 -19.93
N ASP A 2 -10.47 -17.40 -19.77
CA ASP A 2 -11.16 -18.15 -18.74
C ASP A 2 -10.58 -17.77 -17.37
N LEU A 3 -11.44 -17.58 -16.36
CA LEU A 3 -11.06 -17.11 -15.02
C LEU A 3 -9.95 -17.98 -14.38
N THR A 4 -9.86 -19.25 -14.77
CA THR A 4 -8.98 -20.26 -14.20
C THR A 4 -7.49 -19.99 -14.43
N ASP A 5 -7.12 -19.30 -15.52
CA ASP A 5 -5.71 -19.12 -15.88
C ASP A 5 -5.04 -18.08 -14.97
N TYR A 6 -5.75 -17.02 -14.59
CA TYR A 6 -5.24 -15.99 -13.68
C TYR A 6 -5.13 -16.51 -12.25
N ASP A 7 -6.15 -17.25 -11.80
CA ASP A 7 -6.14 -17.91 -10.49
C ASP A 7 -4.93 -18.82 -10.32
N ALA A 8 -4.62 -19.64 -11.33
CA ALA A 8 -3.50 -20.55 -11.28
C ALA A 8 -2.13 -19.83 -11.39
N MET A 9 -2.07 -18.72 -12.14
CA MET A 9 -0.80 -18.07 -12.48
C MET A 9 -0.35 -17.02 -11.46
N PHE A 10 -1.29 -16.36 -10.77
CA PHE A 10 -0.99 -15.19 -9.93
C PHE A 10 -1.41 -15.34 -8.47
N SER A 11 -2.04 -16.46 -8.10
CA SER A 11 -2.31 -16.77 -6.68
C SER A 11 -1.07 -17.30 -5.99
N CYS A 12 -0.97 -17.08 -4.68
CA CYS A 12 0.08 -17.68 -3.89
C CYS A 12 0.00 -19.21 -3.99
N PRO A 13 1.07 -19.93 -4.34
CA PRO A 13 1.02 -21.40 -4.51
C PRO A 13 0.82 -22.16 -3.19
N VAL A 14 0.76 -21.46 -2.05
CA VAL A 14 0.61 -22.06 -0.72
C VAL A 14 -0.81 -21.89 -0.18
N CYS A 15 -1.32 -20.67 -0.09
CA CYS A 15 -2.70 -20.44 0.35
C CYS A 15 -3.72 -20.42 -0.77
N LEU A 16 -3.28 -20.41 -2.04
CA LEU A 16 -4.11 -20.34 -3.24
C LEU A 16 -4.98 -19.07 -3.31
N GLU A 17 -4.60 -18.03 -2.57
CA GLU A 17 -5.31 -16.75 -2.58
C GLU A 17 -4.54 -15.68 -3.38
N PRO A 18 -5.26 -14.73 -4.00
CA PRO A 18 -4.66 -13.52 -4.55
C PRO A 18 -4.13 -12.62 -3.43
N LYS A 19 -2.89 -12.15 -3.57
CA LYS A 19 -2.26 -11.24 -2.60
C LYS A 19 -1.56 -10.10 -3.33
N LEU A 20 -1.69 -8.89 -2.81
CA LEU A 20 -0.95 -7.72 -3.28
C LEU A 20 0.54 -7.83 -2.92
N GLY A 21 0.83 -8.47 -1.79
CA GLY A 21 2.19 -8.61 -1.25
C GLY A 21 2.84 -9.93 -1.65
N LEU A 22 3.46 -9.99 -2.83
CA LEU A 22 4.24 -11.15 -3.29
C LEU A 22 5.74 -10.94 -3.07
N VAL A 23 6.42 -12.01 -2.63
CA VAL A 23 7.87 -12.09 -2.46
C VAL A 23 8.41 -13.02 -3.52
N PHE A 24 9.30 -12.51 -4.36
CA PHE A 24 9.99 -13.29 -5.37
C PHE A 24 11.28 -13.88 -4.80
N GLY A 25 11.49 -15.18 -5.01
CA GLY A 25 12.75 -15.82 -4.70
C GLY A 25 13.78 -15.61 -5.80
N LEU A 26 15.05 -15.90 -5.51
CA LEU A 26 16.14 -15.88 -6.49
C LEU A 26 15.90 -16.87 -7.65
N CYS A 27 15.07 -17.89 -7.44
CA CYS A 27 14.61 -18.83 -8.46
C CYS A 27 13.41 -18.32 -9.29
N GLN A 28 13.06 -17.03 -9.19
CA GLN A 28 11.97 -16.35 -9.91
C GLN A 28 10.53 -16.82 -9.58
N HIS A 29 10.39 -17.83 -8.74
CA HIS A 29 9.10 -18.22 -8.17
C HIS A 29 8.69 -17.27 -7.04
N PHE A 30 7.39 -17.18 -6.76
CA PHE A 30 6.86 -16.26 -5.77
C PHE A 30 5.96 -16.95 -4.74
N VAL A 31 5.84 -16.32 -3.56
CA VAL A 31 4.93 -16.68 -2.45
C VAL A 31 4.44 -15.38 -1.80
N CYS A 32 3.26 -15.35 -1.20
CA CYS A 32 2.82 -14.17 -0.48
C CYS A 32 3.58 -13.95 0.85
N CYS A 33 3.63 -12.69 1.29
CA CYS A 33 4.29 -12.29 2.54
C CYS A 33 3.72 -12.99 3.77
N ASP A 34 2.42 -13.25 3.77
CA ASP A 34 1.72 -13.84 4.91
C ASP A 34 2.12 -15.30 5.05
N CYS A 35 2.08 -16.08 3.97
CA CYS A 35 2.51 -17.47 4.01
C CYS A 35 4.00 -17.62 4.34
N LEU A 36 4.85 -16.72 3.82
CA LEU A 36 6.29 -16.84 4.01
C LEU A 36 6.75 -16.46 5.43
N TYR A 37 6.13 -15.46 6.06
CA TYR A 37 6.62 -14.89 7.33
C TYR A 37 5.62 -14.95 8.50
N ASP A 38 4.32 -15.00 8.22
CA ASP A 38 3.27 -15.09 9.24
C ASP A 38 2.43 -16.38 9.08
N PRO A 39 3.04 -17.57 8.93
CA PRO A 39 2.26 -18.78 8.71
C PRO A 39 1.42 -19.11 9.94
N VAL A 40 0.16 -19.42 9.67
CA VAL A 40 -0.85 -19.81 10.66
C VAL A 40 -0.40 -21.08 11.41
N GLU A 41 0.34 -21.95 10.74
CA GLU A 41 0.92 -23.18 11.32
C GLU A 41 2.45 -23.12 11.24
N GLN A 42 3.13 -23.22 12.39
CA GLN A 42 4.59 -23.17 12.46
C GLN A 42 5.27 -24.30 11.65
N ASP A 43 4.58 -25.42 11.42
CA ASP A 43 5.11 -26.51 10.61
C ASP A 43 5.18 -26.15 9.11
N LEU A 44 4.47 -25.11 8.66
CA LEU A 44 4.60 -24.56 7.30
C LEU A 44 5.86 -23.70 7.12
N LEU A 45 6.54 -23.26 8.19
CA LEU A 45 7.82 -22.53 8.10
C LEU A 45 8.96 -23.42 7.58
N LYS A 46 9.02 -24.69 8.00
CA LYS A 46 10.10 -25.62 7.64
C LYS A 46 10.19 -25.85 6.12
N PRO A 47 9.08 -26.06 5.38
CA PRO A 47 9.09 -26.13 3.92
C PRO A 47 9.71 -24.91 3.22
N PHE A 48 9.57 -23.70 3.76
CA PHE A 48 10.08 -22.46 3.13
C PHE A 48 11.59 -22.27 3.23
N LEU A 49 12.32 -23.17 3.91
CA LEU A 49 13.77 -23.32 3.70
C LEU A 49 14.09 -23.65 2.23
N THR A 50 13.09 -24.18 1.51
CA THR A 50 13.14 -24.46 0.08
C THR A 50 11.96 -23.82 -0.67
N CYS A 51 12.14 -23.58 -1.96
CA CYS A 51 11.06 -23.14 -2.81
C CYS A 51 9.95 -24.20 -2.88
N PRO A 52 8.67 -23.89 -2.62
CA PRO A 52 7.60 -24.88 -2.71
C PRO A 52 7.42 -25.40 -4.14
N MET A 53 7.78 -24.60 -5.15
CA MET A 53 7.64 -24.93 -6.57
C MET A 53 8.82 -25.75 -7.11
N CYS A 54 10.05 -25.27 -6.95
CA CYS A 54 11.24 -25.91 -7.55
C CYS A 54 12.19 -26.60 -6.56
N LYS A 55 11.87 -26.58 -5.27
CA LYS A 55 12.67 -27.17 -4.17
C LYS A 55 14.08 -26.59 -3.98
N ALA A 56 14.45 -25.53 -4.71
CA ALA A 56 15.71 -24.83 -4.50
C ALA A 56 15.78 -24.21 -3.09
N SER A 57 16.89 -24.41 -2.39
CA SER A 57 17.11 -23.91 -1.04
C SER A 57 17.56 -22.45 -1.00
N ASN A 58 17.30 -21.76 0.11
CA ASN A 58 17.78 -20.40 0.38
C ASN A 58 17.44 -19.36 -0.70
N VAL A 59 16.32 -19.53 -1.40
CA VAL A 59 15.91 -18.63 -2.49
C VAL A 59 15.09 -17.44 -2.01
N PHE A 60 14.44 -17.56 -0.86
CA PHE A 60 13.63 -16.50 -0.27
C PHE A 60 14.41 -15.77 0.82
N PRO A 61 14.14 -14.47 1.06
CA PRO A 61 14.81 -13.74 2.12
C PRO A 61 14.42 -14.28 3.50
N GLU A 62 15.37 -14.30 4.44
CA GLU A 62 15.11 -14.75 5.82
C GLU A 62 14.25 -13.75 6.61
N LYS A 63 14.34 -12.46 6.26
CA LYS A 63 13.60 -11.37 6.90
C LYS A 63 12.59 -10.81 5.91
N ARG A 64 11.42 -10.42 6.44
CA ARG A 64 10.37 -9.75 5.67
C ARG A 64 10.94 -8.53 4.93
N PRO A 65 10.95 -8.55 3.58
CA PRO A 65 11.40 -7.42 2.79
C PRO A 65 10.28 -6.37 2.69
N ASP A 66 10.67 -5.14 2.39
CA ASP A 66 9.73 -4.13 1.92
C ASP A 66 9.29 -4.51 0.51
N ILE A 67 7.99 -4.80 0.34
CA ILE A 67 7.44 -5.15 -0.97
C ILE A 67 7.38 -3.90 -1.83
N PRO A 68 8.02 -3.92 -3.03
CA PRO A 68 7.99 -2.78 -3.94
C PRO A 68 6.55 -2.40 -4.31
N ASP A 69 6.28 -1.10 -4.37
CA ASP A 69 4.96 -0.61 -4.80
C ASP A 69 4.61 -1.04 -6.23
N SER A 70 5.61 -1.27 -7.08
CA SER A 70 5.42 -1.82 -8.42
C SER A 70 4.80 -3.22 -8.40
N THR A 71 5.19 -4.09 -7.45
CA THR A 71 4.58 -5.42 -7.28
C THR A 71 3.12 -5.30 -6.87
N ARG A 72 2.82 -4.41 -5.91
CA ARG A 72 1.44 -4.17 -5.48
C ARG A 72 0.59 -3.59 -6.60
N GLN A 73 1.14 -2.65 -7.37
CA GLN A 73 0.48 -2.05 -8.53
C GLN A 73 0.23 -3.10 -9.62
N LEU A 74 1.20 -3.97 -9.91
CA LEU A 74 1.03 -5.06 -10.86
C LEU A 74 -0.15 -5.96 -10.47
N MET A 75 -0.17 -6.44 -9.22
CA MET A 75 -1.27 -7.27 -8.74
C MET A 75 -2.61 -6.52 -8.77
N GLY A 76 -2.61 -5.22 -8.45
CA GLY A 76 -3.78 -4.36 -8.58
C GLY A 76 -4.29 -4.24 -10.02
N ILE A 77 -3.39 -4.11 -11.01
CA ILE A 77 -3.72 -4.06 -12.44
C ILE A 77 -4.29 -5.40 -12.91
N ILE A 78 -3.74 -6.52 -12.43
CA ILE A 78 -4.22 -7.87 -12.77
C ILE A 78 -5.63 -8.11 -12.22
N GLY A 79 -6.02 -7.42 -11.14
CA GLY A 79 -7.37 -7.47 -10.59
C GLY A 79 -7.44 -7.89 -9.13
N VAL A 80 -6.32 -7.87 -8.39
CA VAL A 80 -6.35 -8.07 -6.94
C VAL A 80 -6.73 -6.77 -6.25
N VAL A 81 -7.74 -6.82 -5.38
CA VAL A 81 -8.24 -5.69 -4.61
C VAL A 81 -8.25 -5.99 -3.12
N LYS A 82 -8.08 -4.94 -2.32
CA LYS A 82 -8.21 -5.00 -0.87
C LYS A 82 -9.58 -4.46 -0.44
N CYS A 83 -10.25 -5.16 0.47
CA CYS A 83 -11.48 -4.68 1.09
C CYS A 83 -11.24 -3.32 1.75
N ASN A 84 -12.10 -2.36 1.44
CA ASN A 84 -12.00 -0.99 1.94
C ASN A 84 -12.65 -0.81 3.33
N ARG A 85 -13.40 -1.81 3.83
CA ARG A 85 -14.04 -1.74 5.15
C ARG A 85 -13.00 -1.84 6.26
N LYS A 86 -13.20 -1.10 7.36
CA LYS A 86 -12.32 -1.17 8.53
C LYS A 86 -12.41 -2.56 9.16
N ARG A 87 -11.27 -3.07 9.65
CA ARG A 87 -11.13 -4.38 10.31
C ARG A 87 -11.38 -5.62 9.42
N CYS A 88 -11.54 -5.45 8.11
CA CYS A 88 -11.50 -6.56 7.17
C CYS A 88 -10.11 -6.61 6.54
N GLY A 89 -9.83 -5.74 5.57
CA GLY A 89 -8.51 -5.68 4.92
C GLY A 89 -8.14 -6.92 4.11
N GLU A 90 -9.09 -7.83 3.90
CA GLU A 90 -8.96 -9.03 3.07
C GLU A 90 -8.64 -8.64 1.64
N GLU A 91 -7.82 -9.47 0.98
CA GLU A 91 -7.40 -9.31 -0.40
C GLU A 91 -8.10 -10.40 -1.21
N MET A 92 -8.66 -10.02 -2.35
CA MET A 92 -9.54 -10.85 -3.18
C MET A 92 -9.44 -10.41 -4.63
N TRP A 93 -9.99 -11.20 -5.54
CA TRP A 93 -10.14 -10.75 -6.92
C TRP A 93 -11.25 -9.71 -7.05
N THR A 94 -11.14 -8.88 -8.08
CA THR A 94 -12.18 -7.89 -8.41
C THR A 94 -13.55 -8.52 -8.63
N TRP A 95 -13.60 -9.74 -9.19
CA TRP A 95 -14.85 -10.45 -9.46
C TRP A 95 -15.47 -11.06 -8.20
N ASP A 96 -14.66 -11.45 -7.20
CA ASP A 96 -15.16 -11.97 -5.91
C ASP A 96 -15.65 -10.87 -4.96
N LYS A 97 -15.29 -9.62 -5.26
CA LYS A 97 -15.57 -8.48 -4.39
C LYS A 97 -17.06 -8.31 -4.08
N GLU A 98 -17.94 -8.51 -5.07
CA GLU A 98 -19.38 -8.35 -4.86
C GLU A 98 -19.92 -9.39 -3.88
N GLU A 99 -19.43 -10.62 -3.96
CA GLU A 99 -19.80 -11.70 -3.05
C GLU A 99 -19.26 -11.44 -1.64
N HIS A 100 -17.99 -11.07 -1.53
CA HIS A 100 -17.39 -10.65 -0.27
C HIS A 100 -18.20 -9.52 0.38
N ASP A 101 -18.63 -8.51 -0.38
CA ASP A 101 -19.38 -7.37 0.15
C ASP A 101 -20.72 -7.77 0.82
N LYS A 102 -21.32 -8.89 0.42
CA LYS A 102 -22.56 -9.43 1.02
C LYS A 102 -22.34 -10.04 2.41
N THR A 103 -21.15 -10.60 2.65
CA THR A 103 -20.82 -11.33 3.89
C THR A 103 -19.80 -10.61 4.78
N CYS A 104 -19.20 -9.52 4.28
CA CYS A 104 -18.13 -8.80 4.97
C CYS A 104 -18.60 -8.19 6.30
N ARG A 105 -17.93 -8.61 7.38
CA ARG A 105 -18.15 -8.13 8.76
C ARG A 105 -17.39 -6.84 9.09
N GLY A 106 -16.67 -6.28 8.12
CA GLY A 106 -15.92 -5.03 8.29
C GLY A 106 -16.86 -3.83 8.45
N LEU A 107 -16.40 -2.83 9.20
CA LEU A 107 -17.18 -1.59 9.39
C LEU A 107 -17.03 -0.69 8.15
N PRO A 108 -18.11 -0.10 7.62
CA PRO A 108 -18.02 0.80 6.49
C PRO A 108 -17.08 1.97 6.83
N ARG A 109 -16.17 2.31 5.90
CA ARG A 109 -15.42 3.56 6.02
C ARG A 109 -16.40 4.70 5.82
N ARG A 110 -16.48 5.60 6.80
CA ARG A 110 -17.21 6.86 6.63
C ARG A 110 -16.58 7.57 5.42
N PRO A 111 -17.34 7.96 4.39
CA PRO A 111 -16.78 8.74 3.30
C PRO A 111 -16.14 9.98 3.92
N GLN A 112 -14.85 10.18 3.70
CA GLN A 112 -14.24 11.47 3.98
C GLN A 112 -14.99 12.45 3.09
N ARG A 113 -15.81 13.31 3.69
CA ARG A 113 -16.27 14.51 2.99
C ARG A 113 -14.99 15.24 2.63
N VAL A 114 -14.62 15.17 1.35
CA VAL A 114 -13.71 16.15 0.77
C VAL A 114 -14.35 17.48 1.14
N ARG A 115 -13.68 18.24 2.00
CA ARG A 115 -14.06 19.64 2.16
C ARG A 115 -13.79 20.23 0.78
N ASP A 116 -14.85 20.43 0.02
CA ASP A 116 -14.81 21.25 -1.19
C ASP A 116 -14.16 22.57 -0.79
N ALA A 117 -12.90 22.74 -1.18
CA ALA A 117 -12.30 24.06 -1.22
C ALA A 117 -12.97 24.76 -2.39
N SER A 118 -14.12 25.37 -2.15
CA SER A 118 -14.75 26.27 -3.12
C SER A 118 -13.73 27.36 -3.50
N PRO A 119 -13.51 27.61 -4.79
CA PRO A 119 -12.74 28.75 -5.24
C PRO A 119 -13.71 29.94 -5.30
N ASP A 120 -13.82 30.71 -4.21
CA ASP A 120 -14.51 32.00 -4.29
C ASP A 120 -13.54 33.13 -4.62
N ASN A 121 -13.89 33.79 -5.73
CA ASN A 121 -13.19 34.82 -6.45
C ASN A 121 -13.15 36.18 -5.71
N ALA A 122 -11.98 36.81 -5.79
CA ALA A 122 -11.71 38.21 -6.13
C ALA A 122 -12.63 39.34 -5.64
N SER A 123 -12.03 40.33 -4.94
CA SER A 123 -11.94 41.69 -5.49
C SER A 123 -10.91 42.57 -4.76
N SER A 124 -9.98 43.06 -5.56
CA SER A 124 -9.08 44.19 -5.35
C SER A 124 -9.81 45.46 -4.91
N SER A 125 -9.32 46.14 -3.87
CA SER A 125 -9.36 47.60 -3.82
C SER A 125 -8.24 48.16 -2.95
N GLN A 126 -7.66 49.23 -3.47
CA GLN A 126 -6.47 49.92 -3.03
C GLN A 126 -6.59 50.47 -1.60
N LYS A 127 -5.54 50.33 -0.79
CA LYS A 127 -5.11 51.40 0.12
C LYS A 127 -3.59 51.50 0.14
N ALA A 128 -3.15 52.62 -0.40
CA ALA A 128 -1.78 53.10 -0.45
C ALA A 128 -1.22 53.39 0.95
N ASP A 129 0.12 53.44 0.98
CA ASP A 129 0.93 54.33 1.81
C ASP A 129 0.78 54.27 3.33
N GLN A 130 1.79 53.71 4.00
CA GLN A 130 2.70 54.50 4.83
C GLN A 130 3.74 53.63 5.56
N LEU A 131 4.92 54.23 5.76
CA LEU A 131 6.00 53.87 6.69
C LEU A 131 7.18 53.05 6.16
N SER A 132 7.63 53.38 4.96
CA SER A 132 9.07 53.46 4.67
C SER A 132 9.61 54.82 5.15
N ARG A 133 9.92 54.96 6.45
CA ARG A 133 10.73 56.08 7.02
C ARG A 133 10.99 55.83 8.52
N ARG A 134 11.94 54.95 8.84
CA ARG A 134 12.71 55.10 10.09
C ARG A 134 14.10 55.57 9.72
N LEU A 135 14.23 56.89 9.79
CA LEU A 135 15.45 57.66 9.63
C LEU A 135 16.53 57.19 10.60
N ARG A 136 17.74 57.14 10.05
CA ARG A 136 19.03 57.18 10.73
C ARG A 136 19.08 58.35 11.72
N SER A 137 19.67 58.14 12.90
CA SER A 137 20.82 58.92 13.38
C SER A 137 21.27 58.47 14.79
N HIS A 138 22.54 58.04 14.84
CA HIS A 138 23.56 58.27 15.87
C HIS A 138 23.20 58.29 17.37
N ALA A 139 23.83 57.38 18.13
CA ALA A 139 24.78 57.78 19.18
C ALA A 139 25.79 56.66 19.51
N SER A 140 27.07 57.05 19.59
CA SER A 140 28.25 56.28 20.00
C SER A 140 28.13 55.64 21.38
N SER A 141 28.73 54.44 21.59
CA SER A 141 30.00 54.27 22.34
C SER A 141 30.27 52.85 22.86
N LYS A 142 31.48 52.35 22.53
CA LYS A 142 32.45 51.55 23.32
C LYS A 142 32.24 50.05 23.68
N VAL A 143 33.41 49.42 23.84
CA VAL A 143 33.81 48.09 24.36
C VAL A 143 33.88 47.02 23.24
N ASN A 144 35.02 46.42 22.88
CA ASN A 144 36.37 46.30 23.46
C ASN A 144 37.40 46.20 22.31
#